data_AF-A0A5C3P5M6-F1
#
_entry.id   AF-A0A5C3P5M6-F1
#
_cell.length_a   1.000
_cell.length_b   1.000
_cell.length_c   1.000
_cell.angle_alpha   90.00
_cell.angle_beta   90.00
_cell.angle_gamma   90.00
#
_symmetry.space_group_name_H-M   'P 1'
#
loop_
_entity.id
_entity.type
_entity.pdbx_description
1 polymer ?
#
loop_
_entity_poly.entity_id
_entity_poly.type
_entity_poly.pdbx_seq_one_letter_code
_entity_poly.pdbx_strand_id
1 'polypeptide(L)'
;MRVGEGYGPGQSELELFFRTLESLNVLSLYFRGAIQPDTWVQLERLVHSLPCPKQLVELKIDVRSSDRPCLPSQFDGLEALDAALQPELFTALQAVTLHVEYRKEQGDPDEGQSLTESMLAVIKNKFPKLFARNIINVSAYAYKPFENST
;
A
#
# COMPACT_ATOMS: atom_id res chain seq x y z
N MET A 1 3.27 -8.18 13.54
CA MET A 1 2.38 -7.24 14.24
C MET A 1 1.19 -6.98 13.31
N ARG A 2 -0.02 -7.48 13.66
CA ARG A 2 -1.23 -7.17 12.89
C ARG A 2 -1.79 -5.86 13.45
N VAL A 3 -1.89 -4.84 12.61
CA VAL A 3 -2.58 -3.58 12.96
C VAL A 3 -3.91 -3.62 12.24
N GLY A 4 -4.99 -3.80 13.01
CA GLY A 4 -6.34 -3.85 12.50
C GLY A 4 -7.33 -3.86 13.65
N GLU A 5 -8.10 -2.76 13.71
CA GLU A 5 -9.26 -2.50 14.56
C GLU A 5 -8.98 -2.03 16.00
N GLY A 6 -9.50 -0.84 16.30
CA GLY A 6 -9.29 -0.10 17.53
C GLY A 6 -8.30 1.03 17.32
N TYR A 7 -8.59 2.21 17.86
CA TYR A 7 -7.61 3.28 18.04
C TYR A 7 -6.39 2.71 18.79
N GLY A 8 -5.42 2.17 18.04
CA GLY A 8 -4.14 1.70 18.52
C GLY A 8 -3.20 2.88 18.73
N PRO A 9 -2.11 2.69 19.47
CA PRO A 9 -1.29 3.77 19.97
C PRO A 9 -0.88 4.68 18.81
N GLY A 10 -1.26 5.95 18.93
CA GLY A 10 -1.12 6.93 17.85
C GLY A 10 0.29 6.91 17.29
N GLN A 11 0.40 6.92 15.96
CA GLN A 11 1.59 7.11 15.10
C GLN A 11 2.95 7.32 15.77
N SER A 12 3.02 8.20 16.77
CA SER A 12 4.10 8.36 17.72
C SER A 12 4.75 7.05 18.19
N GLU A 13 4.00 6.01 18.59
CA GLU A 13 4.62 4.77 19.09
C GLU A 13 5.25 3.93 17.98
N LEU A 14 4.65 3.88 16.78
CA LEU A 14 5.23 3.20 15.63
C LEU A 14 6.48 3.94 15.13
N GLU A 15 6.42 5.27 15.03
CA GLU A 15 7.58 6.09 14.69
C GLU A 15 8.71 5.93 15.73
N LEU A 16 8.37 5.92 17.02
CA LEU A 16 9.32 5.66 18.10
C LEU A 16 9.92 4.26 17.99
N PHE A 17 9.12 3.24 17.70
CA PHE A 17 9.59 1.87 17.47
C PHE A 17 10.55 1.83 16.28
N PHE A 18 10.20 2.43 15.15
CA PHE A 18 11.08 2.47 13.98
C PHE A 18 12.39 3.16 14.31
N ARG A 19 12.40 4.23 15.11
CA ARG A 19 13.65 4.87 15.55
C ARG A 19 14.60 3.97 16.35
N THR A 20 14.09 2.89 16.96
CA THR A 20 14.94 1.92 17.68
C THR A 20 15.59 0.87 16.76
N LEU A 21 15.18 0.77 15.50
CA LEU A 21 15.73 -0.23 14.59
C LEU A 21 17.08 0.22 14.04
N GLU A 22 18.10 -0.63 14.22
CA GLU A 22 19.44 -0.42 13.65
C GLU A 22 19.52 -0.84 12.18
N SER A 23 18.57 -1.66 11.72
CA SER A 23 18.46 -2.10 10.33
C SER A 23 17.01 -2.38 9.94
N LEU A 24 16.68 -2.10 8.69
CA LEU A 24 15.38 -2.40 8.11
C LEU A 24 15.54 -2.65 6.61
N ASN A 25 15.58 -3.93 6.21
CA ASN A 25 15.70 -4.32 4.79
C ASN A 25 14.35 -4.44 4.10
N VAL A 26 13.31 -4.86 4.83
CA VAL A 26 11.97 -5.08 4.27
C VAL A 26 10.94 -4.41 5.17
N LEU A 27 10.12 -3.54 4.60
CA LEU A 27 8.95 -2.97 5.25
C LEU A 27 7.69 -3.50 4.56
N SER A 28 6.85 -4.22 5.30
CA SER A 28 5.56 -4.70 4.79
C SER A 28 4.42 -4.13 5.62
N LEU A 29 3.50 -3.47 4.94
CA LEU A 29 2.36 -2.79 5.51
C LEU A 29 1.08 -3.40 4.97
N TYR A 30 0.17 -3.73 5.88
CA TYR A 30 -1.08 -4.38 5.56
C TYR A 30 -2.23 -3.53 6.09
N PHE A 31 -3.10 -3.10 5.18
CA PHE A 31 -4.28 -2.29 5.48
C PHE A 31 -5.53 -3.13 5.25
N ARG A 32 -6.34 -3.27 6.30
CA ARG A 32 -7.66 -3.91 6.23
C ARG A 32 -8.75 -2.85 6.26
N GLY A 33 -9.63 -2.87 5.28
CA GLY A 33 -10.74 -1.93 5.13
C GLY A 33 -10.49 -0.85 4.09
N ALA A 34 -11.40 0.13 4.04
CA ALA A 34 -11.34 1.23 3.09
C ALA A 34 -10.20 2.20 3.45
N ILE A 35 -9.23 2.37 2.53
CA ILE A 35 -8.18 3.38 2.66
C ILE A 35 -8.75 4.78 2.46
N GLN A 36 -8.27 5.75 3.24
CA GLN A 36 -8.56 7.16 3.03
C GLN A 36 -7.35 7.88 2.43
N PRO A 37 -7.53 8.98 1.69
CA PRO A 37 -6.42 9.76 1.13
C PRO A 37 -5.33 10.11 2.16
N ASP A 38 -5.74 10.44 3.38
CA ASP A 38 -4.84 10.76 4.49
C ASP A 38 -3.89 9.60 4.85
N THR A 39 -4.27 8.34 4.59
CA THR A 39 -3.40 7.18 4.81
C THR A 39 -2.11 7.27 3.99
N TRP A 40 -2.17 7.83 2.77
CA TRP A 40 -0.99 7.97 1.92
C TRP A 40 -0.05 9.05 2.43
N VAL A 41 -0.58 10.16 2.94
CA VAL A 41 0.19 11.22 3.60
C VAL A 41 0.89 10.67 4.85
N GLN A 42 0.21 9.82 5.62
CA GLN A 42 0.82 9.17 6.78
C GLN A 42 1.94 8.22 6.37
N LEU A 43 1.75 7.49 5.27
CA LEU A 43 2.77 6.60 4.74
C LEU A 43 4.01 7.35 4.24
N GLU A 44 3.82 8.48 3.55
CA GLU A 44 4.89 9.39 3.15
C GLU A 44 5.73 9.82 4.36
N ARG A 45 5.07 10.31 5.43
CA ARG A 45 5.74 10.70 6.68
C ARG A 45 6.49 9.53 7.32
N LEU A 46 5.87 8.35 7.34
CA LEU A 46 6.50 7.15 7.86
C LEU A 46 7.79 6.83 7.10
N VAL A 47 7.74 6.82 5.77
CA VAL A 47 8.90 6.57 4.89
C VAL A 47 10.03 7.59 5.17
N HIS A 48 9.69 8.86 5.36
CA HIS A 48 10.66 9.88 5.74
C HIS A 48 11.26 9.70 7.15
N SER A 49 10.54 9.05 8.06
CA SER A 49 10.95 8.85 9.45
C SER A 49 11.79 7.57 9.68
N LEU A 50 12.00 6.74 8.65
CA LEU A 50 12.75 5.49 8.79
C LEU A 50 14.20 5.76 9.25
N PRO A 51 14.73 4.99 10.21
CA PRO A 51 16.05 5.25 10.82
C PRO A 51 17.23 4.93 9.89
N CYS A 52 17.02 4.10 8.86
CA CYS A 52 18.07 3.56 7.98
C CYS A 52 17.55 3.40 6.53
N PRO A 53 17.07 4.47 5.88
CA PRO A 53 16.38 4.37 4.59
C PRO A 53 17.27 3.79 3.48
N LYS A 54 18.60 3.96 3.59
CA LYS A 54 19.60 3.42 2.64
C LYS A 54 19.68 1.90 2.64
N GLN A 55 19.22 1.23 3.68
CA GLN A 55 19.24 -0.24 3.80
C GLN A 55 17.93 -0.88 3.32
N LEU A 56 16.86 -0.10 3.15
CA LEU A 56 15.58 -0.64 2.71
C LEU A 56 15.71 -1.17 1.28
N VAL A 57 15.52 -2.48 1.14
CA VAL A 57 15.56 -3.20 -0.14
C VAL A 57 14.16 -3.31 -0.74
N GLU A 58 13.16 -3.53 0.11
CA GLU A 58 11.81 -3.84 -0.34
C GLU A 58 10.72 -3.14 0.51
N LEU A 59 9.77 -2.51 -0.18
CA LEU A 59 8.55 -1.97 0.42
C LEU A 59 7.32 -2.71 -0.14
N LYS A 60 6.49 -3.27 0.74
CA LYS A 60 5.22 -3.94 0.39
C LYS A 60 4.06 -3.23 1.03
N ILE A 61 3.03 -2.96 0.25
CA ILE A 61 1.79 -2.36 0.69
C ILE A 61 0.66 -3.24 0.17
N ASP A 62 0.00 -3.93 1.07
CA ASP A 62 -1.18 -4.75 0.77
C ASP A 62 -2.42 -4.05 1.33
N VAL A 63 -3.39 -3.81 0.45
CA VAL A 63 -4.66 -3.13 0.75
C VAL A 63 -5.78 -4.11 0.51
N ARG A 64 -6.56 -4.44 1.53
CA ARG A 64 -7.69 -5.35 1.41
C ARG A 64 -8.99 -4.70 1.81
N SER A 65 -9.89 -4.51 0.86
CA SER A 65 -11.26 -4.07 1.13
C SER A 65 -12.23 -5.25 1.11
N SER A 66 -13.07 -5.37 2.13
CA SER A 66 -14.06 -6.45 2.26
C SER A 66 -15.48 -6.03 1.88
N ASP A 67 -15.79 -4.73 1.94
CA ASP A 67 -17.18 -4.25 1.93
C ASP A 67 -17.58 -3.60 0.60
N ARG A 68 -16.62 -3.03 -0.14
CA ARG A 68 -16.83 -2.38 -1.44
C ARG A 68 -15.54 -2.23 -2.24
N PRO A 69 -15.61 -2.15 -3.59
CA PRO A 69 -14.45 -1.83 -4.40
C PRO A 69 -13.84 -0.49 -3.98
N CYS A 70 -12.51 -0.36 -4.02
CA CYS A 70 -11.89 0.92 -3.75
C CYS A 70 -12.19 1.90 -4.90
N LEU A 71 -12.60 3.11 -4.58
CA LEU A 71 -12.81 4.18 -5.55
C LEU A 71 -11.47 4.80 -5.95
N PRO A 72 -11.33 5.32 -7.19
CA PRO A 72 -10.14 6.04 -7.64
C PRO A 72 -9.69 7.15 -6.67
N SER A 73 -10.64 7.89 -6.09
CA SER A 73 -10.36 8.98 -5.13
C SER A 73 -9.68 8.50 -3.84
N GLN A 74 -9.80 7.22 -3.47
CA GLN A 74 -9.13 6.67 -2.29
C GLN A 74 -7.62 6.54 -2.49
N PHE A 75 -7.12 6.71 -3.72
CA PHE A 75 -5.70 6.68 -4.08
C PHE A 75 -5.11 8.07 -4.30
N ASP A 76 -5.88 9.14 -4.07
CA ASP A 76 -5.34 10.49 -4.10
C ASP A 76 -4.32 10.67 -2.96
N GLY A 77 -3.12 11.14 -3.29
CA GLY A 77 -2.01 11.25 -2.36
C GLY A 77 -0.92 10.19 -2.56
N LEU A 78 -1.15 9.17 -3.40
CA LEU A 78 -0.10 8.19 -3.76
C LEU A 78 1.13 8.82 -4.42
N GLU A 79 0.97 9.97 -5.08
CA GLU A 79 2.07 10.72 -5.68
C GLU A 79 3.11 11.17 -4.65
N ALA A 80 2.68 11.37 -3.41
CA ALA A 80 3.57 11.71 -2.30
C ALA A 80 4.53 10.55 -2.00
N LEU A 81 4.05 9.31 -2.10
CA LEU A 81 4.89 8.12 -1.93
C LEU A 81 5.89 7.96 -3.09
N ASP A 82 5.47 8.21 -4.34
CA ASP A 82 6.37 8.24 -5.51
C ASP A 82 7.50 9.26 -5.32
N ALA A 83 7.17 10.41 -4.73
CA ALA A 83 8.14 11.48 -4.44
C ALA A 83 9.02 11.21 -3.22
N ALA A 84 8.52 10.51 -2.20
CA ALA A 84 9.25 10.23 -0.95
C ALA A 84 10.35 9.18 -1.13
N LEU A 85 10.13 8.19 -2.00
CA LEU A 85 11.06 7.09 -2.26
C LEU A 85 12.22 7.48 -3.20
N GLN A 86 12.92 8.57 -2.87
CA GLN A 86 13.99 9.14 -3.69
C GLN A 86 15.22 8.22 -3.75
N PRO A 87 15.83 8.01 -4.93
CA PRO A 87 17.02 7.16 -5.09
C PRO A 87 18.17 7.51 -4.15
N GLU A 88 18.36 8.80 -3.87
CA GLU A 88 19.46 9.32 -3.05
C GLU A 88 19.31 8.94 -1.57
N LEU A 89 18.07 8.79 -1.11
CA LEU A 89 17.74 8.39 0.26
C LEU A 89 17.60 6.87 0.40
N PHE A 90 17.08 6.22 -0.64
CA PHE A 90 16.75 4.79 -0.68
C PHE A 90 17.64 4.05 -1.68
N THR A 91 18.96 4.09 -1.46
CA THR A 91 19.96 3.57 -2.40
C THR A 91 19.90 2.07 -2.61
N ALA A 92 19.44 1.30 -1.62
CA ALA A 92 19.30 -0.16 -1.73
C ALA A 92 17.91 -0.61 -2.22
N LEU A 93 16.96 0.32 -2.42
CA LEU A 93 15.58 -0.03 -2.73
C LEU A 93 15.47 -0.57 -4.16
N GLN A 94 15.09 -1.84 -4.26
CA GLN A 94 15.00 -2.60 -5.49
C GLN A 94 13.56 -2.95 -5.86
N ALA A 95 12.67 -3.05 -4.88
CA ALA A 95 11.30 -3.48 -5.11
C ALA A 95 10.30 -2.68 -4.27
N VAL A 96 9.26 -2.19 -4.93
CA VAL A 96 8.07 -1.60 -4.32
C VAL A 96 6.87 -2.37 -4.85
N THR A 97 6.05 -2.91 -3.95
CA THR A 97 4.82 -3.61 -4.33
C THR A 97 3.63 -2.90 -3.72
N LEU A 98 2.67 -2.50 -4.56
CA LEU A 98 1.35 -2.06 -4.13
C LEU A 98 0.31 -3.03 -4.67
N HIS A 99 -0.38 -3.67 -3.75
CA HIS A 99 -1.38 -4.67 -4.05
C HIS A 99 -2.72 -4.27 -3.46
N VAL A 100 -3.73 -4.19 -4.32
CA VAL A 100 -5.11 -3.86 -3.93
C VAL A 100 -6.01 -5.06 -4.19
N GLU A 101 -6.53 -5.62 -3.11
CA GLU A 101 -7.46 -6.73 -3.15
C GLU A 101 -8.87 -6.25 -2.76
N TYR A 102 -9.85 -6.65 -3.56
CA TYR A 102 -11.26 -6.51 -3.25
C TYR A 102 -11.88 -7.89 -3.04
N ARG A 103 -12.55 -8.10 -1.91
CA ARG A 103 -13.38 -9.28 -1.71
C ARG A 103 -14.74 -9.02 -2.33
N LYS A 104 -15.08 -9.77 -3.39
CA LYS A 104 -16.39 -9.70 -4.04
C LYS A 104 -17.44 -10.43 -3.21
N GLU A 105 -18.54 -9.78 -2.89
CA GLU A 105 -19.69 -10.45 -2.24
C GLU A 105 -20.49 -11.29 -3.24
N GLN A 106 -21.19 -12.30 -2.72
CA GLN A 106 -21.99 -13.22 -3.53
C GLN A 106 -23.23 -12.47 -4.04
N GLY A 107 -23.30 -12.22 -5.36
CA GLY A 107 -24.39 -11.46 -5.98
C GLY A 107 -23.96 -10.12 -6.59
N ASP A 108 -22.73 -9.67 -6.34
CA ASP A 108 -22.18 -8.48 -6.98
C ASP A 108 -22.07 -8.68 -8.51
N PRO A 109 -22.40 -7.65 -9.33
CA PRO A 109 -22.24 -7.72 -10.77
C PRO A 109 -20.77 -7.97 -11.18
N ASP A 110 -20.54 -8.61 -12.32
CA ASP A 110 -19.20 -8.91 -12.86
C ASP A 110 -18.41 -7.67 -13.32
N GLU A 111 -18.89 -6.47 -13.02
CA GLU A 111 -18.19 -5.19 -13.18
C GLU A 111 -16.84 -5.13 -12.43
N GLY A 112 -16.58 -6.07 -11.51
CA GLY A 112 -15.34 -6.16 -10.74
C GLY A 112 -14.07 -6.13 -11.60
N GLN A 113 -14.07 -6.74 -12.79
CA GLN A 113 -12.89 -6.71 -13.68
C GLN A 113 -12.63 -5.31 -14.25
N SER A 114 -13.65 -4.67 -14.84
CA SER A 114 -13.55 -3.31 -15.39
C SER A 114 -13.18 -2.28 -14.32
N LEU A 115 -13.70 -2.44 -13.10
CA LEU A 115 -13.35 -1.63 -11.94
C LEU A 115 -11.87 -1.81 -11.55
N THR A 116 -11.39 -3.05 -11.43
CA THR A 116 -9.99 -3.33 -11.09
C THR A 116 -9.01 -2.83 -12.15
N GLU A 117 -9.35 -2.92 -13.43
CA GLU A 117 -8.53 -2.39 -14.53
C GLU A 117 -8.46 -0.86 -14.49
N SER A 118 -9.61 -0.20 -14.26
CA SER A 118 -9.68 1.26 -14.13
C SER A 118 -8.88 1.75 -12.92
N MET A 119 -9.01 1.08 -11.78
CA MET A 119 -8.23 1.37 -10.57
C MET A 119 -6.74 1.18 -10.83
N LEU A 120 -6.34 0.07 -11.46
CA LEU A 120 -4.96 -0.22 -11.78
C LEU A 120 -4.35 0.89 -12.65
N ALA A 121 -5.06 1.36 -13.67
CA ALA A 121 -4.62 2.47 -14.51
C ALA A 121 -4.43 3.76 -13.70
N VAL A 122 -5.39 4.10 -12.84
CA VAL A 122 -5.31 5.28 -11.95
C VAL A 122 -4.07 5.19 -11.06
N ILE A 123 -3.89 4.06 -10.37
CA ILE A 123 -2.77 3.85 -9.44
C ILE A 123 -1.44 3.94 -10.19
N LYS A 124 -1.32 3.29 -11.36
CA LYS A 124 -0.08 3.31 -12.14
C LYS A 124 0.34 4.73 -12.52
N ASN A 125 -0.63 5.57 -12.89
CA ASN A 125 -0.37 6.97 -13.24
C ASN A 125 0.13 7.82 -12.06
N LYS A 126 -0.03 7.36 -10.81
CA LYS A 126 0.48 8.05 -9.61
C LYS A 126 1.96 7.76 -9.31
N PHE A 127 2.59 6.80 -10.00
CA PHE A 127 3.97 6.37 -9.73
C PHE A 127 4.98 6.55 -10.89
N PRO A 128 5.00 7.70 -11.58
CA PRO A 128 5.85 7.86 -12.76
C PRO A 128 7.34 7.67 -12.46
N LYS A 129 7.85 8.09 -11.29
CA LYS A 129 9.28 7.99 -10.96
C LYS A 129 9.68 6.55 -10.63
N LEU A 130 8.85 5.83 -9.88
CA LEU A 130 9.12 4.44 -9.55
C LEU A 130 9.01 3.53 -10.78
N PHE A 131 8.08 3.81 -11.71
CA PHE A 131 8.03 3.11 -13.00
C PHE A 131 9.25 3.42 -13.88
N ALA A 132 9.72 4.67 -13.93
CA ALA A 132 10.93 5.03 -14.66
C ALA A 132 12.18 4.28 -14.17
N ARG A 133 12.18 3.88 -12.89
CA ARG A 133 13.24 3.07 -12.26
C ARG A 133 13.03 1.55 -12.43
N ASN A 134 11.88 1.12 -12.94
CA ASN A 134 11.51 -0.30 -13.07
C ASN A 134 11.56 -1.07 -11.73
N ILE A 135 11.18 -0.43 -10.62
CA ILE A 135 11.19 -1.05 -9.29
C ILE A 135 9.81 -1.26 -8.68
N ILE A 136 8.75 -0.73 -9.31
CA ILE A 136 7.38 -0.85 -8.79
C ILE A 136 6.58 -1.93 -9.53
N ASN A 137 5.90 -2.76 -8.74
CA ASN A 137 4.86 -3.66 -9.19
C ASN A 137 3.52 -3.23 -8.59
N VAL A 138 2.50 -3.07 -9.42
CA VAL A 138 1.14 -2.72 -9.00
C VAL A 138 0.19 -3.81 -9.48
N SER A 139 -0.61 -4.35 -8.56
CA SER A 139 -1.67 -5.30 -8.86
C SER A 139 -2.99 -4.87 -8.22
N ALA A 140 -4.09 -5.11 -8.93
CA ALA A 140 -5.44 -4.97 -8.40
C ALA A 140 -6.27 -6.15 -8.88
N TYR A 141 -6.96 -6.85 -7.98
CA TYR A 141 -7.91 -7.90 -8.36
C TYR A 141 -9.06 -8.05 -7.38
N ALA A 142 -10.16 -8.59 -7.90
CA ALA A 142 -11.29 -9.04 -7.12
C ALA A 142 -11.19 -10.56 -6.90
N TYR A 143 -11.43 -11.04 -5.68
CA TYR A 143 -11.49 -12.47 -5.38
C TYR A 143 -12.84 -12.84 -4.76
N LYS A 144 -13.34 -14.04 -5.08
CA LYS A 144 -14.49 -14.65 -4.41
C LYS A 144 -13.96 -15.52 -3.26
N PRO A 145 -14.52 -15.42 -2.04
CA PRO A 145 -14.17 -16.38 -0.99
C PRO A 145 -14.57 -17.79 -1.44
N PHE A 146 -13.72 -18.79 -1.18
CA PHE A 146 -14.06 -20.19 -1.43
C PHE A 146 -15.32 -20.54 -0.64
N GLU A 147 -16.34 -21.05 -1.32
CA GLU A 147 -17.46 -21.71 -0.66
C GLU A 147 -16.94 -22.99 -0.03
N ASN A 148 -16.94 -23.05 1.30
CA ASN A 148 -16.79 -24.34 1.97
C ASN A 148 -18.08 -25.12 1.65
N SER A 149 -18.00 -26.04 0.70
CA SER A 149 -19.06 -27.03 0.47
C SER A 149 -19.25 -27.86 1.75
N THR A 150 -20.28 -27.54 2.53
CA THR A 150 -20.84 -28.45 3.55
C THR A 150 -21.59 -29.60 2.90
#